data_AF-A0A925S3H3-F1
#
_entry.id   AF-A0A925S3H3-F1
#
_cell.length_a   1.000
_cell.length_b   1.000
_cell.length_c   1.000
_cell.angle_alpha   90.00
_cell.angle_beta   90.00
_cell.angle_gamma   90.00
#
_symmetry.space_group_name_H-M   'P 1'
#
loop_
_entity.id
_entity.type
_entity.pdbx_description
1 polymer ?
#
loop_
_entity_poly.entity_id
_entity_poly.type
_entity_poly.pdbx_seq_one_letter_code
_entity_poly.pdbx_strand_id
1 'polypeptide(L)'
;MNFLERIPTRWLLTGAALACLALWAAPSVAQTSGDPASGQRLFNDTSNESGIGALGNCTNCHNVQDRRNRIATGSTAATPIFTAVTFDRALSRFGTAIGGNFSGVMGQYNQLSPEQRGDIAAYLADTPKTSAAQLSFTTTAINTNTLSQSVDLNNSITTGTLTITGVTITGSGAARFTSTADTCNTQTLAASTLLTTTSCRVSVRFSAPDTAAYSASLNLSMRVQGSGTTFTRAVPLTGQVGTPTPPPASGGGGGDDGGGALGWAWLTGLALATAVLAR
;
A
#
# COMPACT_ATOMS: atom_id res chain seq x y z
N MET A 1 74.23 28.86 -19.61
CA MET A 1 73.81 28.38 -18.28
C MET A 1 72.30 28.18 -18.32
N ASN A 2 71.90 26.91 -18.16
CA ASN A 2 70.63 26.42 -17.61
C ASN A 2 69.29 26.83 -18.23
N PHE A 3 68.27 25.98 -18.37
CA PHE A 3 68.12 24.51 -18.44
C PHE A 3 66.58 24.34 -18.50
N LEU A 4 66.03 23.73 -19.56
CA LEU A 4 64.73 23.04 -19.61
C LEU A 4 63.45 23.90 -19.30
N GLU A 5 62.27 23.65 -19.86
CA GLU A 5 61.69 22.36 -20.19
C GLU A 5 60.53 22.52 -21.20
N ARG A 6 60.54 21.65 -22.21
CA ARG A 6 59.49 21.47 -23.22
C ARG A 6 58.33 20.70 -22.57
N ILE A 7 57.10 21.20 -22.67
CA ILE A 7 55.90 20.36 -22.50
C ILE A 7 55.38 20.00 -23.90
N PRO A 8 55.28 18.70 -24.24
CA PRO A 8 54.82 18.24 -25.55
C PRO A 8 53.29 18.27 -25.68
N THR A 9 52.80 18.96 -26.71
CA THR A 9 51.41 19.07 -27.18
C THR A 9 50.88 17.80 -27.87
N ARG A 10 51.05 16.63 -27.26
CA ARG A 10 50.62 15.35 -27.85
C ARG A 10 49.77 14.47 -26.94
N TRP A 11 48.80 15.04 -26.22
CA TRP A 11 47.88 14.24 -25.37
C TRP A 11 46.43 14.77 -25.32
N LEU A 12 45.95 15.44 -26.38
CA LEU A 12 44.58 15.98 -26.41
C LEU A 12 43.72 15.51 -27.60
N LEU A 13 44.12 14.47 -28.33
CA LEU A 13 43.42 14.02 -29.56
C LEU A 13 43.05 12.52 -29.58
N THR A 14 42.80 11.90 -28.43
CA THR A 14 42.33 10.51 -28.36
C THR A 14 41.17 10.32 -27.35
N GLY A 15 40.26 11.30 -27.28
CA GLY A 15 39.11 11.24 -26.36
C GLY A 15 37.76 11.66 -26.94
N ALA A 16 37.65 11.86 -28.26
CA ALA A 16 36.46 12.45 -28.88
C ALA A 16 35.85 11.62 -30.04
N ALA A 17 36.09 10.30 -30.07
CA ALA A 17 35.60 9.45 -31.16
C ALA A 17 34.94 8.13 -30.68
N LEU A 18 34.34 8.13 -29.49
CA LEU A 18 33.65 6.95 -28.93
C LEU A 18 32.33 7.32 -28.23
N ALA A 19 31.64 8.36 -28.69
CA ALA A 19 30.37 8.82 -28.12
C ALA A 19 29.20 8.90 -29.12
N CYS A 20 29.30 8.26 -30.31
CA CYS A 20 28.26 8.35 -31.34
C CYS A 20 27.74 7.01 -31.88
N LEU A 21 27.89 5.88 -31.18
CA LEU A 21 27.41 4.57 -31.65
C LEU A 21 26.74 3.73 -30.53
N ALA A 22 25.83 4.36 -29.77
CA ALA A 22 24.91 3.65 -28.87
C ALA A 22 23.44 3.98 -29.17
N LEU A 23 23.14 4.27 -30.45
CA LEU A 23 21.78 4.31 -30.94
C LEU A 23 21.47 2.94 -31.54
N TRP A 24 20.43 2.29 -30.98
CA TRP A 24 19.73 1.08 -31.47
C TRP A 24 20.22 -0.27 -30.93
N ALA A 25 19.72 -0.63 -29.75
CA ALA A 25 18.97 -1.87 -29.46
C ALA A 25 18.96 -2.10 -27.95
N ALA A 26 18.16 -1.32 -27.20
CA ALA A 26 17.85 -1.72 -25.85
C ALA A 26 16.88 -2.92 -25.94
N PRO A 27 17.19 -4.08 -25.33
CA PRO A 27 16.16 -5.08 -25.11
C PRO A 27 15.03 -4.40 -24.32
N SER A 28 13.81 -4.57 -24.79
CA SER A 28 12.59 -4.13 -24.11
C SER A 28 12.55 -4.77 -22.71
N VAL A 29 13.16 -4.08 -21.74
CA VAL A 29 13.00 -4.39 -20.33
C VAL A 29 11.53 -4.19 -20.03
N ALA A 30 10.85 -5.27 -19.62
CA ALA A 30 9.51 -5.16 -19.10
C ALA A 30 9.53 -4.11 -17.99
N GLN A 31 8.91 -2.94 -18.21
CA GLN A 31 8.79 -1.91 -17.19
C GLN A 31 8.07 -2.54 -15.98
N THR A 32 8.80 -2.69 -14.88
CA THR A 32 8.26 -3.19 -13.62
C THR A 32 7.42 -2.14 -12.89
N SER A 33 7.38 -0.89 -13.40
CA SER A 33 6.45 0.16 -13.01
C SER A 33 6.22 1.12 -14.19
N GLY A 34 4.97 1.44 -14.49
CA GLY A 34 4.62 2.50 -15.45
C GLY A 34 4.62 3.90 -14.82
N ASP A 35 4.49 4.94 -15.65
CA ASP A 35 4.31 6.34 -15.25
C ASP A 35 2.82 6.71 -15.14
N PRO A 36 2.29 6.95 -13.93
CA PRO A 36 0.88 7.30 -13.74
C PRO A 36 0.50 8.67 -14.35
N ALA A 37 1.42 9.62 -14.50
CA ALA A 37 1.13 10.90 -15.12
C ALA A 37 0.94 10.73 -16.63
N SER A 38 1.82 9.96 -17.27
CA SER A 38 1.66 9.57 -18.69
C SER A 38 0.41 8.71 -18.89
N GLY A 39 0.13 7.80 -17.96
CA GLY A 39 -1.08 6.98 -17.96
C GLY A 39 -2.37 7.79 -17.86
N GLN A 40 -2.37 8.87 -17.07
CA GLN A 40 -3.51 9.79 -16.98
C GLN A 40 -3.77 10.47 -18.32
N ARG A 41 -2.72 10.97 -18.99
CA ARG A 41 -2.85 11.60 -20.30
C ARG A 41 -3.36 10.59 -21.32
N LEU A 42 -2.76 9.41 -21.39
CA LEU A 42 -3.22 8.30 -22.25
C LEU A 42 -4.68 7.91 -21.97
N PHE A 43 -5.13 7.91 -20.72
CA PHE A 43 -6.51 7.60 -20.37
C PHE A 43 -7.49 8.68 -20.85
N ASN A 44 -7.10 9.95 -20.75
CA ASN A 44 -7.96 11.09 -21.08
C ASN A 44 -7.95 11.46 -22.57
N ASP A 45 -6.83 11.24 -23.25
CA ASP A 45 -6.58 11.64 -24.63
C ASP A 45 -5.76 10.59 -25.38
N THR A 46 -6.34 9.40 -25.52
CA THR A 46 -5.62 8.21 -26.01
C THR A 46 -5.09 8.40 -27.42
N SER A 47 -5.88 8.95 -28.35
CA SER A 47 -5.47 9.08 -29.75
C SER A 47 -4.22 9.94 -29.93
N ASN A 48 -4.16 11.05 -29.20
CA ASN A 48 -3.08 12.02 -29.33
C ASN A 48 -1.83 11.55 -28.59
N GLU A 49 -1.98 11.06 -27.36
CA GLU A 49 -0.85 10.61 -26.54
C GLU A 49 -0.26 9.29 -27.03
N SER A 50 -1.06 8.42 -27.64
CA SER A 50 -0.55 7.16 -28.21
C SER A 50 -0.02 7.29 -29.62
N GLY A 51 -0.35 8.38 -30.33
CA GLY A 51 -0.09 8.54 -31.76
C GLY A 51 -0.96 7.65 -32.67
N ILE A 52 -2.02 7.04 -32.14
CA ILE A 52 -2.89 6.11 -32.89
C ILE A 52 -4.26 6.76 -33.06
N GLY A 53 -4.43 7.50 -34.16
CA GLY A 53 -5.63 8.32 -34.41
C GLY A 53 -6.96 7.55 -34.50
N ALA A 54 -6.92 6.22 -34.61
CA ALA A 54 -8.13 5.39 -34.65
C ALA A 54 -8.70 5.05 -33.26
N LEU A 55 -7.96 5.30 -32.17
CA LEU A 55 -8.40 4.97 -30.81
C LEU A 55 -9.28 6.07 -30.24
N GLY A 56 -10.39 5.71 -29.60
CA GLY A 56 -11.15 6.65 -28.76
C GLY A 56 -10.51 6.85 -27.39
N ASN A 57 -10.87 7.92 -26.70
CA ASN A 57 -10.41 8.15 -25.32
C ASN A 57 -11.08 7.18 -24.34
N CYS A 58 -10.34 6.71 -23.33
CA CYS A 58 -10.89 5.79 -22.34
C CYS A 58 -12.04 6.45 -21.55
N THR A 59 -11.96 7.76 -21.33
CA THR A 59 -12.98 8.59 -20.67
C THR A 59 -14.32 8.61 -21.40
N ASN A 60 -14.38 8.28 -22.69
CA ASN A 60 -15.64 8.20 -23.44
C ASN A 60 -16.56 7.09 -22.90
N CYS A 61 -15.99 6.04 -22.30
CA CYS A 61 -16.73 4.88 -21.80
C CYS A 61 -16.47 4.57 -20.32
N HIS A 62 -15.43 5.16 -19.72
CA HIS A 62 -14.96 4.80 -18.39
C HIS A 62 -14.70 6.01 -17.51
N ASN A 63 -15.28 5.99 -16.31
CA ASN A 63 -14.80 6.81 -15.20
C ASN A 63 -13.65 6.07 -14.48
N VAL A 64 -12.53 6.76 -14.25
CA VAL A 64 -11.34 6.14 -13.62
C VAL A 64 -11.65 5.60 -12.22
N GLN A 65 -12.51 6.26 -11.45
CA GLN A 65 -12.90 5.81 -10.12
C GLN A 65 -13.75 4.55 -10.19
N ASP A 66 -14.70 4.46 -11.13
CA ASP A 66 -15.48 3.23 -11.32
C ASP A 66 -14.59 2.06 -11.72
N ARG A 67 -13.58 2.31 -12.57
CA ARG A 67 -12.61 1.28 -12.96
C ARG A 67 -11.77 0.82 -11.78
N ARG A 68 -11.23 1.75 -11.00
CA ARG A 68 -10.48 1.47 -9.77
C ARG A 68 -11.33 0.66 -8.78
N ASN A 69 -12.62 0.97 -8.61
CA ASN A 69 -13.53 0.21 -7.75
C ASN A 69 -13.71 -1.24 -8.24
N ARG A 70 -13.95 -1.42 -9.55
CA ARG A 70 -14.10 -2.76 -10.15
C ARG A 70 -12.81 -3.59 -10.06
N ILE A 71 -11.65 -2.97 -10.22
CA ILE A 71 -10.34 -3.62 -10.13
C ILE A 71 -10.07 -4.08 -8.68
N ALA A 72 -10.40 -3.22 -7.71
CA ALA A 72 -10.22 -3.47 -6.28
C ALA A 72 -11.12 -4.62 -5.76
N THR A 73 -12.40 -4.65 -6.19
CA THR A 73 -13.42 -5.54 -5.60
C THR A 73 -13.72 -6.78 -6.45
N GLY A 74 -13.30 -6.84 -7.70
CA GLY A 74 -13.54 -8.02 -8.54
C GLY A 74 -14.99 -8.17 -9.01
N SER A 75 -15.66 -7.06 -9.36
CA SER A 75 -16.98 -6.95 -10.04
C SER A 75 -18.25 -6.85 -9.19
N THR A 76 -18.19 -6.92 -7.85
CA THR A 76 -19.41 -7.18 -7.03
C THR A 76 -19.77 -6.15 -5.96
N ALA A 77 -19.07 -5.02 -5.81
CA ALA A 77 -19.37 -4.07 -4.73
C ALA A 77 -20.43 -3.02 -5.11
N ALA A 78 -21.54 -3.00 -4.35
CA ALA A 78 -22.61 -1.98 -4.43
C ALA A 78 -22.22 -0.63 -3.78
N THR A 79 -21.12 -0.60 -3.02
CA THR A 79 -20.58 0.61 -2.37
C THR A 79 -19.13 0.80 -2.84
N PRO A 80 -18.66 2.03 -3.17
CA PRO A 80 -17.30 2.24 -3.65
C PRO A 80 -16.28 2.05 -2.51
N ILE A 81 -15.89 0.79 -2.28
CA ILE A 81 -14.84 0.41 -1.34
C ILE A 81 -13.59 0.14 -2.16
N PHE A 82 -12.67 1.08 -2.11
CA PHE A 82 -11.42 0.92 -2.80
C PHE A 82 -10.41 0.34 -1.82
N THR A 83 -10.20 -0.97 -1.87
CA THR A 83 -8.91 -1.52 -1.44
C THR A 83 -7.81 -0.95 -2.34
N ALA A 84 -6.59 -0.85 -1.80
CA ALA A 84 -5.45 -0.34 -2.57
C ALA A 84 -5.25 -1.15 -3.86
N VAL A 85 -5.42 -0.53 -5.02
CA VAL A 85 -5.14 -1.15 -6.31
C VAL A 85 -3.63 -1.22 -6.50
N THR A 86 -3.08 -2.41 -6.69
CA THR A 86 -1.66 -2.59 -7.03
C THR A 86 -1.44 -2.47 -8.53
N PHE A 87 -0.22 -2.11 -8.93
CA PHE A 87 0.17 -2.03 -10.34
C PHE A 87 -0.10 -3.34 -11.09
N ASP A 88 0.40 -4.47 -10.58
CA ASP A 88 0.22 -5.79 -11.20
C ASP A 88 -1.26 -6.15 -11.37
N ARG A 89 -2.08 -5.81 -10.38
CA ARG A 89 -3.52 -6.05 -10.43
C ARG A 89 -4.18 -5.19 -11.50
N ALA A 90 -3.81 -3.91 -11.59
CA ALA A 90 -4.31 -3.02 -12.63
C ALA A 90 -3.88 -3.48 -14.03
N LEU A 91 -2.60 -3.82 -14.21
CA LEU A 91 -2.03 -4.27 -15.48
C LEU A 91 -2.67 -5.57 -15.94
N SER A 92 -2.80 -6.56 -15.05
CA SER A 92 -3.48 -7.82 -15.35
C SER A 92 -4.93 -7.59 -15.77
N ARG A 93 -5.69 -6.78 -15.02
CA ARG A 93 -7.09 -6.50 -15.35
C ARG A 93 -7.26 -5.70 -16.63
N PHE A 94 -6.36 -4.75 -16.91
CA PHE A 94 -6.37 -4.00 -18.15
C PHE A 94 -6.03 -4.91 -19.34
N GLY A 95 -4.98 -5.73 -19.22
CA GLY A 95 -4.59 -6.72 -20.22
C GLY A 95 -5.69 -7.71 -20.56
N THR A 96 -6.40 -8.25 -19.55
CA THR A 96 -7.58 -9.11 -19.80
C THR A 96 -8.71 -8.37 -20.51
N ALA A 97 -8.95 -7.10 -20.18
CA ALA A 97 -10.03 -6.34 -20.79
C ALA A 97 -9.81 -6.07 -22.30
N ILE A 98 -8.56 -5.80 -22.70
CA ILE A 98 -8.20 -5.58 -24.10
C ILE A 98 -7.95 -6.90 -24.85
N GLY A 99 -7.38 -7.91 -24.19
CA GLY A 99 -7.06 -9.20 -24.81
C GLY A 99 -8.24 -10.18 -24.90
N GLY A 100 -9.25 -10.06 -24.03
CA GLY A 100 -10.40 -10.98 -23.99
C GLY A 100 -11.56 -10.62 -24.93
N ASN A 101 -11.46 -9.52 -25.68
CA ASN A 101 -12.60 -8.93 -26.38
C ASN A 101 -12.29 -8.65 -27.86
N PHE A 102 -11.91 -9.68 -28.61
CA PHE A 102 -11.55 -9.58 -30.04
C PHE A 102 -12.68 -9.07 -30.96
N SER A 103 -13.91 -8.93 -30.45
CA SER A 103 -15.06 -8.37 -31.17
C SER A 103 -15.67 -7.10 -30.53
N GLY A 104 -15.10 -6.62 -29.41
CA GLY A 104 -15.65 -5.48 -28.66
C GLY A 104 -14.79 -4.23 -28.76
N VAL A 105 -15.38 -3.06 -28.45
CA VAL A 105 -14.74 -1.73 -28.44
C VAL A 105 -13.45 -1.64 -27.59
N MET A 106 -13.19 -2.57 -26.66
CA MET A 106 -11.94 -2.61 -25.89
C MET A 106 -10.78 -3.31 -26.63
N GLY A 107 -11.06 -4.16 -27.61
CA GLY A 107 -10.03 -4.92 -28.34
C GLY A 107 -9.10 -4.04 -29.18
N GLN A 108 -9.57 -2.86 -29.61
CA GLN A 108 -8.78 -1.91 -30.40
C GLN A 108 -7.53 -1.41 -29.66
N TYR A 109 -7.56 -1.36 -28.32
CA TYR A 109 -6.45 -0.91 -27.48
C TYR A 109 -5.32 -1.94 -27.36
N ASN A 110 -5.44 -3.12 -27.97
CA ASN A 110 -4.30 -4.05 -28.12
C ASN A 110 -3.15 -3.44 -28.94
N GLN A 111 -3.42 -2.40 -29.73
CA GLN A 111 -2.43 -1.65 -30.50
C GLN A 111 -1.50 -0.79 -29.63
N LEU A 112 -1.85 -0.51 -28.37
CA LEU A 112 -0.99 0.22 -27.44
C LEU A 112 0.29 -0.57 -27.16
N SER A 113 1.42 0.14 -27.05
CA SER A 113 2.69 -0.47 -26.69
C SER A 113 2.65 -1.06 -25.26
N PRO A 114 3.50 -2.03 -24.93
CA PRO A 114 3.62 -2.54 -23.56
C PRO A 114 3.81 -1.43 -22.52
N GLU A 115 4.60 -0.41 -22.85
CA GLU A 115 4.88 0.76 -22.01
C GLU A 115 3.61 1.59 -21.78
N GLN A 116 2.89 1.94 -22.86
CA GLN A 116 1.62 2.68 -22.76
C GLN A 116 0.57 1.93 -21.92
N ARG A 117 0.53 0.60 -22.02
CA ARG A 117 -0.33 -0.23 -21.18
C ARG A 117 0.12 -0.23 -19.72
N GLY A 118 1.43 -0.24 -19.48
CA GLY A 118 2.03 -0.05 -18.16
C GLY A 118 1.66 1.29 -17.55
N ASP A 119 1.77 2.38 -18.29
CA ASP A 119 1.43 3.72 -17.84
C ASP A 119 -0.04 3.84 -17.44
N ILE A 120 -0.98 3.35 -18.28
CA ILE A 120 -2.41 3.30 -17.93
C ILE A 120 -2.64 2.46 -16.66
N ALA A 121 -1.96 1.32 -16.52
CA ALA A 121 -2.06 0.50 -15.32
C ALA A 121 -1.53 1.22 -14.07
N ALA A 122 -0.42 1.96 -14.19
CA ALA A 122 0.12 2.80 -13.14
C ALA A 122 -0.89 3.88 -12.74
N TYR A 123 -1.52 4.56 -13.70
CA TYR A 123 -2.57 5.54 -13.44
C TYR A 123 -3.80 4.92 -12.74
N LEU A 124 -4.20 3.71 -13.13
CA LEU A 124 -5.28 2.99 -12.45
C LEU A 124 -4.88 2.59 -11.03
N ALA A 125 -3.62 2.27 -10.76
CA ALA A 125 -3.12 1.96 -9.42
C ALA A 125 -2.85 3.21 -8.55
N ASP A 126 -2.67 4.38 -9.18
CA ASP A 126 -2.35 5.69 -8.60
C ASP A 126 -3.49 6.20 -7.72
N THR A 127 -3.48 5.75 -6.47
CA THR A 127 -4.59 5.92 -5.55
C THR A 127 -4.08 6.09 -4.13
N PRO A 128 -4.83 6.76 -3.25
CA PRO A 128 -4.44 6.92 -1.86
C PRO A 128 -4.25 5.57 -1.18
N LYS A 129 -3.25 5.48 -0.31
CA LYS A 129 -2.86 4.24 0.38
C LYS A 129 -2.96 4.41 1.88
N THR A 130 -3.35 3.35 2.57
CA THR A 130 -3.31 3.29 4.03
C THR A 130 -2.04 2.56 4.47
N SER A 131 -1.43 2.98 5.58
CA SER A 131 -0.23 2.32 6.13
C SER A 131 -0.48 0.90 6.63
N ALA A 132 -1.74 0.56 6.92
CA ALA A 132 -2.18 -0.79 7.28
C ALA A 132 -3.37 -1.22 6.42
N ALA A 133 -3.39 -2.52 6.08
CA ALA A 133 -4.50 -3.15 5.40
C ALA A 133 -5.65 -3.54 6.35
N GLN A 134 -5.37 -3.64 7.65
CA GLN A 134 -6.30 -3.97 8.74
C GLN A 134 -5.69 -3.53 10.07
N LEU A 135 -6.54 -3.21 11.06
CA LEU A 135 -6.13 -3.08 12.47
C LEU A 135 -6.72 -4.22 13.30
N SER A 136 -5.86 -4.88 14.08
CA SER A 136 -6.22 -6.05 14.88
C SER A 136 -5.92 -5.79 16.34
N PHE A 137 -6.95 -5.87 17.18
CA PHE A 137 -6.91 -5.53 18.58
C PHE A 137 -7.12 -6.78 19.44
N THR A 138 -6.27 -6.93 20.45
CA THR A 138 -6.44 -7.95 21.48
C THR A 138 -6.40 -7.27 22.84
N THR A 139 -7.42 -7.46 23.64
CA THR A 139 -7.44 -7.01 25.05
C THR A 139 -7.20 -8.18 25.99
N THR A 140 -6.67 -7.93 27.18
CA THR A 140 -6.39 -8.96 28.19
C THR A 140 -7.61 -9.31 29.05
N ALA A 141 -8.65 -8.48 29.04
CA ALA A 141 -9.86 -8.68 29.85
C ALA A 141 -11.10 -8.03 29.22
N ILE A 142 -12.28 -8.40 29.72
CA ILE A 142 -13.52 -7.70 29.41
C ILE A 142 -13.54 -6.31 30.05
N ASN A 143 -14.28 -5.39 29.45
CA ASN A 143 -14.46 -4.00 29.87
C ASN A 143 -13.16 -3.19 30.01
N THR A 144 -12.07 -3.64 29.38
CA THR A 144 -10.82 -2.89 29.29
C THR A 144 -10.59 -2.39 27.86
N ASN A 145 -10.02 -1.20 27.78
CA ASN A 145 -9.62 -0.61 26.50
C ASN A 145 -8.24 -1.13 26.11
N THR A 146 -8.05 -1.37 24.81
CA THR A 146 -6.72 -1.58 24.27
C THR A 146 -5.93 -0.27 24.21
N LEU A 147 -4.62 -0.39 24.00
CA LEU A 147 -3.84 0.71 23.44
C LEU A 147 -4.41 1.12 22.07
N SER A 148 -4.23 2.39 21.72
CA SER A 148 -4.63 2.89 20.40
C SER A 148 -3.67 2.37 19.32
N GLN A 149 -4.23 1.91 18.20
CA GLN A 149 -3.48 1.66 16.98
C GLN A 149 -3.86 2.73 15.96
N SER A 150 -2.94 3.05 15.05
CA SER A 150 -3.15 4.12 14.08
C SER A 150 -3.03 3.61 12.65
N VAL A 151 -3.79 4.24 11.76
CA VAL A 151 -3.58 4.13 10.33
C VAL A 151 -3.28 5.51 9.76
N ASP A 152 -2.28 5.57 8.90
CA ASP A 152 -1.96 6.76 8.12
C ASP A 152 -2.61 6.62 6.75
N LEU A 153 -3.26 7.68 6.28
CA LEU A 153 -3.71 7.81 4.90
C LEU A 153 -2.71 8.71 4.18
N ASN A 154 -2.05 8.16 3.18
CA ASN A 154 -1.05 8.82 2.38
C ASN A 154 -1.66 9.17 1.02
N ASN A 155 -1.53 10.43 0.60
CA ASN A 155 -1.92 10.80 -0.76
C ASN A 155 -0.85 10.33 -1.75
N SER A 156 -0.86 9.05 -2.11
CA SER A 156 0.06 8.47 -3.10
C SER A 156 -0.35 8.76 -4.55
N ILE A 157 -1.27 9.70 -4.80
CA ILE A 157 -1.64 10.12 -6.16
C ILE A 157 -0.55 11.03 -6.69
N THR A 158 -0.03 10.71 -7.87
CA THR A 158 1.11 11.41 -8.50
C THR A 158 0.70 12.79 -8.99
N THR A 159 -0.52 12.94 -9.48
CA THR A 159 -1.06 14.20 -10.01
C THR A 159 -2.43 14.50 -9.41
N GLY A 160 -2.46 14.97 -8.16
CA GLY A 160 -3.72 15.44 -7.60
C GLY A 160 -3.69 15.75 -6.11
N THR A 161 -4.45 16.77 -5.74
CA THR A 161 -4.79 17.07 -4.36
C THR A 161 -5.96 16.21 -3.92
N LEU A 162 -5.88 15.62 -2.73
CA LEU A 162 -6.92 14.79 -2.14
C LEU A 162 -7.63 15.55 -1.01
N THR A 163 -8.93 15.75 -1.11
CA THR A 163 -9.76 16.29 -0.01
C THR A 163 -10.46 15.15 0.69
N ILE A 164 -10.31 15.06 2.01
CA ILE A 164 -10.97 14.09 2.86
C ILE A 164 -12.31 14.69 3.31
N THR A 165 -13.40 14.04 2.91
CA THR A 165 -14.77 14.54 3.13
C THR A 165 -15.43 13.90 4.34
N GLY A 166 -14.85 12.84 4.91
CA GLY A 166 -15.34 12.26 6.15
C GLY A 166 -14.53 11.07 6.63
N VAL A 167 -14.57 10.84 7.94
CA VAL A 167 -13.97 9.69 8.62
C VAL A 167 -15.04 9.10 9.53
N THR A 168 -15.35 7.82 9.35
CA THR A 168 -16.43 7.14 10.10
C THR A 168 -16.05 5.70 10.43
N ILE A 169 -16.57 5.17 11.54
CA ILE A 169 -16.50 3.74 11.87
C ILE A 169 -17.90 3.16 11.71
N THR A 170 -18.05 2.13 10.89
CA THR A 170 -19.34 1.49 10.59
C THR A 170 -19.27 -0.03 10.74
N GLY A 171 -20.44 -0.69 10.76
CA GLY A 171 -20.57 -2.14 10.97
C GLY A 171 -21.22 -2.47 12.32
N SER A 172 -21.63 -3.73 12.49
CA SER A 172 -22.33 -4.19 13.70
C SER A 172 -21.50 -4.08 14.97
N GLY A 173 -20.17 -4.24 14.87
CA GLY A 173 -19.25 -4.07 15.99
C GLY A 173 -18.75 -2.64 16.19
N ALA A 174 -19.21 -1.64 15.42
CA ALA A 174 -18.64 -0.29 15.41
C ALA A 174 -18.58 0.38 16.79
N ALA A 175 -19.59 0.18 17.63
CA ALA A 175 -19.63 0.74 18.99
C ALA A 175 -18.47 0.26 19.90
N ARG A 176 -17.77 -0.81 19.51
CA ARG A 176 -16.60 -1.34 20.24
C ARG A 176 -15.30 -0.65 19.86
N PHE A 177 -15.28 0.10 18.76
CA PHE A 177 -14.11 0.81 18.26
C PHE A 177 -14.34 2.31 18.37
N THR A 178 -13.40 3.01 19.01
CA THR A 178 -13.50 4.46 19.20
C THR A 178 -12.31 5.15 18.56
N SER A 179 -12.56 6.17 17.75
CA SER A 179 -11.49 7.06 17.29
C SER A 179 -10.96 7.87 18.48
N THR A 180 -9.66 7.77 18.75
CA THR A 180 -8.98 8.49 19.83
C THR A 180 -8.25 9.74 19.35
N ALA A 181 -7.89 9.78 18.06
CA ALA A 181 -7.36 10.94 17.38
C ALA A 181 -7.72 10.86 15.89
N ASP A 182 -7.99 12.01 15.29
CA ASP A 182 -8.30 12.12 13.87
C ASP A 182 -7.70 13.43 13.33
N THR A 183 -6.62 13.31 12.57
CA THR A 183 -6.05 14.43 11.81
C THR A 183 -6.42 14.36 10.33
N CYS A 184 -7.31 13.47 9.92
CA CYS A 184 -7.76 13.29 8.54
C CYS A 184 -9.03 14.07 8.23
N ASN A 185 -9.96 14.17 9.18
CA ASN A 185 -11.26 14.77 8.89
C ASN A 185 -11.13 16.21 8.36
N THR A 186 -11.82 16.49 7.24
CA THR A 186 -11.79 17.77 6.51
C THR A 186 -10.42 18.23 5.99
N GLN A 187 -9.39 17.37 6.04
CA GLN A 187 -8.06 17.73 5.55
C GLN A 187 -7.98 17.72 4.03
N THR A 188 -7.01 18.49 3.53
CA THR A 188 -6.59 18.46 2.14
C THR A 188 -5.13 18.06 2.08
N LEU A 189 -4.84 16.95 1.43
CA LEU A 189 -3.50 16.42 1.23
C LEU A 189 -3.03 16.80 -0.18
N ALA A 190 -1.95 17.58 -0.28
CA ALA A 190 -1.33 17.91 -1.57
C ALA A 190 -0.78 16.64 -2.27
N ALA A 191 -0.50 16.68 -3.57
CA ALA A 191 0.09 15.55 -4.29
C ALA A 191 1.42 15.10 -3.64
N SER A 192 1.69 13.80 -3.63
CA SER A 192 3.01 13.30 -3.21
C SER A 192 4.05 13.61 -4.26
N THR A 193 5.24 13.99 -3.82
CA THR A 193 6.43 14.03 -4.68
C THR A 193 7.44 12.99 -4.21
N LEU A 194 8.51 12.78 -4.97
CA LEU A 194 9.66 11.96 -4.55
C LEU A 194 10.28 12.43 -3.22
N LEU A 195 10.08 13.70 -2.84
CA LEU A 195 10.69 14.31 -1.66
C LEU A 195 9.70 14.56 -0.52
N THR A 196 8.40 14.47 -0.79
CA THR A 196 7.36 14.81 0.18
C THR A 196 6.20 13.83 0.10
N THR A 197 5.85 13.23 1.24
CA THR A 197 4.61 12.48 1.40
C THR A 197 3.69 13.26 2.32
N THR A 198 2.54 13.68 1.80
CA THR A 198 1.47 14.25 2.61
C THR A 198 0.59 13.12 3.15
N SER A 199 0.33 13.16 4.45
CA SER A 199 -0.48 12.15 5.11
C SER A 199 -1.29 12.76 6.23
N CYS A 200 -2.32 12.03 6.63
CA CYS A 200 -3.07 12.27 7.86
C CYS A 200 -3.22 10.95 8.61
N ARG A 201 -3.59 11.02 9.89
CA ARG A 201 -3.64 9.88 10.79
C ARG A 201 -5.01 9.75 11.45
N VAL A 202 -5.49 8.52 11.56
CA VAL A 202 -6.62 8.16 12.43
C VAL A 202 -6.14 7.12 13.43
N SER A 203 -6.33 7.39 14.72
CA SER A 203 -6.06 6.47 15.81
C SER A 203 -7.36 5.88 16.33
N VAL A 204 -7.38 4.57 16.55
CA VAL A 204 -8.54 3.80 16.99
C VAL A 204 -8.14 2.93 18.18
N ARG A 205 -9.03 2.81 19.16
CA ARG A 205 -8.94 1.82 20.25
C ARG A 205 -10.14 0.88 20.22
N PHE A 206 -9.99 -0.28 20.84
CA PHE A 206 -11.03 -1.30 20.98
C PHE A 206 -11.42 -1.52 22.45
N SER A 207 -12.68 -1.84 22.70
CA SER A 207 -13.21 -2.25 24.00
C SER A 207 -14.08 -3.51 23.84
N ALA A 208 -13.80 -4.54 24.63
CA ALA A 208 -14.54 -5.79 24.59
C ALA A 208 -15.53 -5.86 25.76
N PRO A 209 -16.85 -5.96 25.55
CA PRO A 209 -17.82 -6.13 26.64
C PRO A 209 -17.85 -7.58 27.18
N ASP A 210 -17.42 -8.52 26.35
CA ASP A 210 -17.45 -9.97 26.55
C ASP A 210 -16.27 -10.60 25.77
N THR A 211 -16.21 -11.92 25.72
CA THR A 211 -15.15 -12.66 25.03
C THR A 211 -15.41 -12.86 23.53
N ALA A 212 -16.49 -12.31 22.98
CA ALA A 212 -16.80 -12.46 21.55
C ALA A 212 -15.82 -11.65 20.69
N ALA A 213 -15.64 -12.10 19.44
CA ALA A 213 -14.93 -11.35 18.43
C ALA A 213 -15.85 -10.32 17.75
N TYR A 214 -15.35 -9.11 17.56
CA TYR A 214 -16.07 -8.02 16.92
C TYR A 214 -15.36 -7.56 15.66
N SER A 215 -16.13 -7.17 14.66
CA SER A 215 -15.62 -6.56 13.44
C SER A 215 -16.35 -5.26 13.11
N ALA A 216 -15.59 -4.34 12.53
CA ALA A 216 -16.07 -3.06 12.03
C ALA A 216 -15.21 -2.60 10.85
N SER A 217 -15.53 -1.45 10.27
CA SER A 217 -14.76 -0.84 9.20
C SER A 217 -14.55 0.64 9.48
N LEU A 218 -13.28 1.07 9.49
CA LEU A 218 -12.91 2.47 9.43
C LEU A 218 -12.97 2.93 7.97
N ASN A 219 -13.85 3.87 7.68
CA ASN A 219 -14.11 4.40 6.34
C ASN A 219 -13.62 5.84 6.24
N LEU A 220 -12.70 6.08 5.30
CA LEU A 220 -12.21 7.40 4.94
C LEU A 220 -12.79 7.77 3.57
N SER A 221 -13.74 8.69 3.56
CA SER A 221 -14.36 9.23 2.34
C SER A 221 -13.54 10.41 1.85
N MET A 222 -13.29 10.45 0.55
CA MET A 222 -12.35 11.40 -0.05
C MET A 222 -12.67 11.66 -1.52
N ARG A 223 -12.12 12.75 -2.04
CA ARG A 223 -12.34 13.20 -3.42
C ARG A 223 -11.05 13.82 -3.95
N VAL A 224 -10.69 13.50 -5.20
CA VAL A 224 -9.60 14.21 -5.88
C VAL A 224 -10.10 15.60 -6.29
N GLN A 225 -9.33 16.64 -6.04
CA GLN A 225 -9.68 18.01 -6.43
C GLN A 225 -9.97 18.07 -7.94
N GLY A 226 -11.02 18.79 -8.32
CA GLY A 226 -11.51 18.84 -9.71
C GLY A 226 -12.35 17.63 -10.14
N SER A 227 -12.39 16.54 -9.36
CA SER A 227 -13.33 15.44 -9.57
C SER A 227 -14.68 15.73 -8.90
N GLY A 228 -15.78 15.35 -9.57
CA GLY A 228 -17.12 15.31 -8.97
C GLY A 228 -17.38 14.04 -8.15
N THR A 229 -16.51 13.03 -8.24
CA THR A 229 -16.74 11.71 -7.65
C THR A 229 -16.04 11.56 -6.30
N THR A 230 -16.82 11.29 -5.25
CA THR A 230 -16.31 10.87 -3.94
C THR A 230 -16.10 9.36 -3.92
N PHE A 231 -15.06 8.91 -3.22
CA PHE A 231 -14.73 7.51 -3.04
C PHE A 231 -14.30 7.22 -1.60
N THR A 232 -14.35 5.95 -1.18
CA THR A 232 -14.03 5.56 0.21
C THR A 232 -12.90 4.53 0.26
N ARG A 233 -11.97 4.73 1.20
CA ARG A 233 -11.00 3.72 1.66
C ARG A 233 -11.55 3.08 2.94
N ALA A 234 -11.64 1.76 2.94
CA ALA A 234 -12.07 0.99 4.11
C ALA A 234 -10.86 0.25 4.70
N VAL A 235 -10.67 0.38 6.01
CA VAL A 235 -9.71 -0.39 6.79
C VAL A 235 -10.52 -1.30 7.72
N PRO A 236 -10.50 -2.63 7.53
CA PRO A 236 -11.11 -3.57 8.44
C PRO A 236 -10.55 -3.42 9.86
N LEU A 237 -11.43 -3.51 10.83
CA LEU A 237 -11.11 -3.52 12.25
C LEU A 237 -11.58 -4.84 12.84
N THR A 238 -10.72 -5.52 13.59
CA THR A 238 -11.10 -6.72 14.34
C THR A 238 -10.63 -6.61 15.78
N GLY A 239 -11.46 -7.03 16.73
CA GLY A 239 -11.15 -6.96 18.15
C GLY A 239 -11.68 -8.16 18.91
N GLN A 240 -10.89 -8.69 19.85
CA GLN A 240 -11.32 -9.77 20.75
C GLN A 240 -10.57 -9.73 22.09
N VAL A 241 -11.07 -10.45 23.08
CA VAL A 241 -10.31 -10.76 24.29
C VAL A 241 -9.33 -11.89 23.97
N GLY A 242 -8.06 -11.73 24.34
CA GLY A 242 -7.07 -12.80 24.21
C GLY A 242 -7.44 -13.95 25.14
N THR A 243 -7.35 -15.18 24.64
CA THR A 243 -7.44 -16.35 25.52
C THR A 243 -6.25 -16.31 26.48
N PRO A 244 -6.45 -16.40 27.81
CA PRO A 244 -5.33 -16.56 28.71
C PRO A 244 -4.58 -17.83 28.30
N THR A 245 -3.30 -17.72 27.97
CA THR A 245 -2.43 -18.88 27.88
C THR A 245 -2.43 -19.52 29.27
N PRO A 246 -2.86 -20.79 29.43
CA PRO A 246 -2.78 -21.44 30.72
C PRO A 246 -1.33 -21.35 31.22
N PRO A 247 -1.11 -21.06 32.52
CA PRO A 247 0.22 -21.26 33.09
C PRO A 247 0.69 -22.67 32.72
N PRO A 248 1.97 -22.88 32.35
CA PRO A 248 2.47 -24.24 32.16
C PRO A 248 2.08 -25.02 33.40
N ALA A 249 1.39 -26.14 33.21
CA ALA A 249 0.86 -26.92 34.32
C ALA A 249 2.00 -27.15 35.31
N SER A 250 1.94 -26.50 36.47
CA SER A 250 2.81 -26.84 37.58
C SER A 250 2.43 -28.27 37.92
N GLY A 251 3.28 -29.23 37.56
CA GLY A 251 3.07 -30.65 37.79
C GLY A 251 2.63 -30.86 39.23
N GLY A 252 1.32 -31.08 39.41
CA GLY A 252 0.71 -31.30 40.71
C GLY A 252 1.11 -32.68 41.17
N GLY A 253 2.01 -32.73 42.14
CA GLY A 253 2.39 -33.94 42.84
C GLY A 253 1.26 -34.48 43.72
N GLY A 254 1.15 -35.80 43.71
CA GLY A 254 0.43 -36.64 44.66
C GLY A 254 0.34 -38.04 44.07
N GLY A 255 0.97 -39.08 44.59
CA GLY A 255 1.94 -39.24 45.68
C GLY A 255 2.55 -40.64 45.52
N ASP A 256 3.80 -40.76 45.97
CA ASP A 256 4.50 -41.96 46.44
C ASP A 256 4.54 -43.22 45.56
N ASP A 257 5.64 -43.36 44.80
CA ASP A 257 6.57 -44.49 44.96
C ASP A 257 7.82 -44.33 44.06
N GLY A 258 9.01 -44.39 44.67
CA GLY A 258 10.23 -44.88 44.01
C GLY A 258 11.09 -43.91 43.18
N GLY A 259 12.07 -43.29 43.84
CA GLY A 259 13.48 -43.31 43.40
C GLY A 259 13.92 -42.48 42.19
N GLY A 260 14.60 -41.36 42.48
CA GLY A 260 15.83 -40.97 41.78
C GLY A 260 15.73 -40.02 40.59
N ALA A 261 16.57 -38.98 40.66
CA ALA A 261 17.14 -38.23 39.53
C ALA A 261 16.32 -37.10 38.87
N LEU A 262 16.08 -36.01 39.60
CA LEU A 262 15.98 -34.64 39.05
C LEU A 262 16.49 -33.71 40.18
N GLY A 263 17.48 -32.84 40.07
CA GLY A 263 18.29 -32.34 38.97
C GLY A 263 18.97 -31.09 39.54
N TRP A 264 20.12 -31.25 40.20
CA TRP A 264 20.93 -30.17 40.78
C TRP A 264 21.31 -29.06 39.78
N ALA A 265 21.08 -29.29 38.48
CA ALA A 265 21.33 -28.36 37.39
C ALA A 265 20.50 -27.06 37.46
N TRP A 266 19.34 -27.06 38.11
CA TRP A 266 18.54 -25.82 38.21
C TRP A 266 19.05 -24.88 39.31
N LEU A 267 19.56 -25.44 40.41
CA LEU A 267 20.11 -24.65 41.52
C LEU A 267 21.49 -24.05 41.19
N THR A 268 22.29 -24.68 40.32
CA THR A 268 23.56 -24.11 39.86
C THR A 268 23.38 -23.02 38.79
N GLY A 269 22.32 -23.09 37.98
CA GLY A 269 22.02 -22.05 36.98
C GLY A 269 21.61 -20.70 37.59
N LEU A 270 20.88 -20.70 38.70
CA LEU A 270 20.43 -19.47 39.35
C LEU A 270 21.56 -18.73 40.08
N ALA A 271 22.58 -19.44 40.56
CA ALA A 271 23.75 -18.84 41.24
C ALA A 271 24.73 -18.14 40.27
N LEU A 272 24.79 -18.58 39.00
CA LEU A 272 25.63 -17.96 37.97
C LEU A 272 25.02 -16.69 37.37
N ALA A 273 23.69 -16.56 37.37
CA ALA A 273 23.01 -15.36 36.87
C ALA A 273 23.12 -14.15 37.82
N THR A 274 23.21 -14.38 39.13
CA THR A 274 23.35 -13.30 40.12
C THR A 274 24.77 -12.74 40.23
N ALA A 275 25.80 -13.48 39.80
CA ALA A 275 27.18 -13.01 39.84
C ALA A 275 27.56 -12.10 38.65
N VAL A 276 26.85 -12.19 37.52
CA VAL A 276 27.10 -11.37 36.32
C VAL A 276 26.40 -10.00 36.40
N LEU A 277 25.36 -9.85 37.21
CA LEU A 277 24.64 -8.59 37.41
C LEU A 277 25.27 -7.65 38.46
N ALA A 278 26.39 -8.04 39.08
CA ALA A 278 27.07 -7.30 40.14
C ALA A 278 28.45 -6.74 39.72
N ARG A 279 28.67 -6.49 38.43
CA ARG A 279 29.81 -5.69 37.92
C ARG A 279 29.34 -4.50 37.11
#